data_AF-A0A1V0A4M1-F1
#
_entry.id   AF-A0A1V0A4M1-F1
#
_cell.length_a   1.000
_cell.length_b   1.000
_cell.length_c   1.000
_cell.angle_alpha   90.00
_cell.angle_beta   90.00
_cell.angle_gamma   90.00
#
_symmetry.space_group_name_H-M   'P 1'
#
loop_
_entity.id
_entity.type
_entity.pdbx_description
1 polymer ?
#
loop_
_entity_poly.entity_id
_entity_poly.type
_entity_poly.pdbx_seq_one_letter_code
_entity_poly.pdbx_strand_id
1 'polypeptide(L)'
;MTITFGAIGGGRRTRFFLRLAAALPGRLRISGVVTRGEERGRQITDEWGVPAFRSVGDLLRHERPDYVAAAVPWPAMPDAIRSVVEHGLPVLAETPPAPDLDGLRALWQDVGGTGLVQVAEQYLLMPGHAARLALVREGVIGEPTSVQVSSTHLYHAVSMIRGLLGIGFEPAEVRAGAFDAPLADPLGPDGWTGDGTPQRRTTTIATLDFGGRMGLYDFTENQWWNPLRTRRIVVRGSIGELADDRVVRLTDPVTPVESHLVRRDTGVDLSLEFRDLKHISFDGRVVYRNPFDGSGLSDDDIAVADILERTGVWARQEGPAPYPLAEACQDHLISLAIGESARTGGPVTTGKEAWAQPVRCNGWRLVITEGSGEEADRPALARHPRVGPVAAALPVPGQVHGGGDRGRPRPRRQRAAAAPPLLARAPAVGAADGRGQARGDLRADRRARGARGDRAGGQRGRAGAPQERVPAAGRGRVRGFLRGRRHDAAQRDGDPGGPLVRPRRPARGPAGAAPPADHVITWEGRPWW
;
A
#
# COMPACT_ATOMS: atom_id res chain seq x y z
N MET A 1 6.73 -1.31 25.81
CA MET A 1 5.88 -0.35 26.54
C MET A 1 4.79 0.09 25.60
N THR A 2 3.52 0.00 25.96
CA THR A 2 2.41 0.34 25.05
C THR A 2 2.47 1.82 24.65
N ILE A 3 2.30 2.11 23.36
CA ILE A 3 2.06 3.43 22.79
C ILE A 3 0.59 3.81 22.99
N THR A 4 0.35 5.02 23.49
CA THR A 4 -0.99 5.58 23.72
C THR A 4 -1.21 6.75 22.77
N PHE A 5 -2.22 6.69 21.90
CA PHE A 5 -2.52 7.78 20.96
C PHE A 5 -3.98 8.24 21.05
N GLY A 6 -4.21 9.53 20.79
CA GLY A 6 -5.55 10.04 20.49
C GLY A 6 -5.87 9.88 19.01
N ALA A 7 -7.14 9.97 18.62
CA ALA A 7 -7.51 10.10 17.21
C ALA A 7 -8.44 11.30 16.98
N ILE A 8 -8.34 11.95 15.81
CA ILE A 8 -9.29 12.96 15.33
C ILE A 8 -10.01 12.43 14.09
N GLY A 9 -11.33 12.58 14.07
CA GLY A 9 -12.19 12.13 12.99
C GLY A 9 -12.86 10.79 13.31
N GLY A 10 -14.07 10.60 12.79
CA GLY A 10 -14.85 9.36 12.93
C GLY A 10 -14.94 8.56 11.65
N GLY A 11 -13.92 8.60 10.79
CA GLY A 11 -13.91 7.92 9.49
C GLY A 11 -13.75 6.39 9.59
N ARG A 12 -13.70 5.71 8.44
CA ARG A 12 -13.29 4.29 8.38
C ARG A 12 -11.81 4.13 8.76
N ARG A 13 -10.94 5.07 8.40
CA ARG A 13 -9.52 5.06 8.83
C ARG A 13 -9.36 5.12 10.35
N THR A 14 -10.18 5.89 11.07
CA THR A 14 -10.19 5.83 12.55
C THR A 14 -10.60 4.45 13.07
N ARG A 15 -11.60 3.79 12.44
CA ARG A 15 -11.95 2.40 12.77
C ARG A 15 -10.83 1.41 12.46
N PHE A 16 -10.03 1.67 11.43
CA PHE A 16 -8.81 0.89 11.16
C PHE A 16 -7.82 1.03 12.32
N PHE A 17 -7.53 2.25 12.79
CA PHE A 17 -6.68 2.46 13.98
C PHE A 17 -7.24 1.76 15.23
N LEU A 18 -8.56 1.82 15.46
CA LEU A 18 -9.25 1.13 16.55
C LEU A 18 -9.12 -0.40 16.43
N ARG A 19 -9.27 -0.96 15.23
CA ARG A 19 -9.04 -2.39 14.95
C ARG A 19 -7.59 -2.80 15.26
N LEU A 20 -6.60 -1.99 14.87
CA LEU A 20 -5.19 -2.28 15.13
C LEU A 20 -4.85 -2.21 16.63
N ALA A 21 -5.38 -1.20 17.35
CA ALA A 21 -5.23 -1.12 18.80
C ALA A 21 -5.87 -2.33 19.52
N ALA A 22 -7.05 -2.77 19.07
CA ALA A 22 -7.71 -3.97 19.59
C ALA A 22 -6.96 -5.27 19.25
N ALA A 23 -6.29 -5.35 18.09
CA ALA A 23 -5.47 -6.50 17.68
C ALA A 23 -4.09 -6.54 18.37
N LEU A 24 -3.55 -5.38 18.78
CA LEU A 24 -2.21 -5.25 19.36
C LEU A 24 -2.22 -4.55 20.74
N PRO A 25 -3.03 -4.99 21.73
CA PRO A 25 -3.25 -4.25 22.98
C PRO A 25 -2.00 -4.10 23.87
N GLY A 26 -0.99 -4.97 23.68
CA GLY A 26 0.32 -4.86 24.35
C GLY A 26 1.25 -3.82 23.72
N ARG A 27 0.87 -3.19 22.59
CA ARG A 27 1.69 -2.25 21.82
C ARG A 27 0.99 -0.95 21.48
N LEU A 28 -0.29 -0.99 21.14
CA LEU A 28 -1.09 0.15 20.73
C LEU A 28 -2.34 0.27 21.62
N ARG A 29 -2.65 1.48 22.07
CA ARG A 29 -3.89 1.82 22.76
C ARG A 29 -4.37 3.20 22.31
N ILE A 30 -5.68 3.34 22.12
CA ILE A 30 -6.31 4.63 21.86
C ILE A 30 -6.88 5.18 23.18
N SER A 31 -6.49 6.40 23.56
CA SER A 31 -7.01 7.09 24.76
C SER A 31 -8.37 7.75 24.52
N GLY A 32 -8.69 8.09 23.27
CA GLY A 32 -10.00 8.60 22.89
C GLY A 32 -10.08 9.10 21.45
N VAL A 33 -11.30 9.38 20.99
CA VAL A 33 -11.56 9.87 19.63
C VAL A 33 -12.28 11.21 19.65
N VAL A 34 -11.63 12.25 19.14
CA VAL A 34 -12.21 13.58 18.92
C VAL A 34 -13.07 13.56 17.65
N THR A 35 -14.34 13.93 17.76
CA THR A 35 -15.26 14.00 16.60
C THR A 35 -16.02 15.33 16.57
N ARG A 36 -16.54 15.73 15.40
CA ARG A 36 -17.36 16.95 15.27
C ARG A 36 -18.86 16.76 15.56
N GLY A 37 -19.38 15.53 15.55
CA GLY A 37 -20.79 15.24 15.82
C GLY A 37 -20.94 14.35 17.05
N GLU A 38 -21.84 14.72 17.97
CA GLU A 38 -22.09 13.94 19.20
C GLU A 38 -22.56 12.52 18.89
N GLU A 39 -23.51 12.36 17.95
CA GLU A 39 -24.00 11.06 17.50
C GLU A 39 -22.85 10.15 17.01
N ARG A 40 -21.94 10.69 16.19
CA ARG A 40 -20.78 9.95 15.69
C ARG A 40 -19.82 9.58 16.82
N GLY A 41 -19.69 10.42 17.84
CA GLY A 41 -18.95 10.11 19.06
C GLY A 41 -19.59 8.95 19.83
N ARG A 42 -20.89 9.02 20.12
CA ARG A 42 -21.65 7.95 20.81
C ARG A 42 -21.51 6.62 20.07
N GLN A 43 -21.71 6.59 18.75
CA GLN A 43 -21.50 5.40 17.93
C GLN A 43 -20.10 4.78 18.09
N ILE A 44 -19.04 5.59 18.22
CA ILE A 44 -17.67 5.07 18.43
C ILE A 44 -17.52 4.51 19.84
N THR A 45 -18.05 5.20 20.86
CA THR A 45 -18.05 4.70 22.24
C THR A 45 -18.80 3.38 22.36
N ASP A 46 -19.97 3.26 21.74
CA ASP A 46 -20.83 2.07 21.78
C ASP A 46 -20.22 0.89 20.98
N GLU A 47 -19.58 1.17 19.84
CA GLU A 47 -18.99 0.16 18.94
C GLU A 47 -17.62 -0.34 19.43
N TRP A 48 -16.81 0.50 20.09
CA TRP A 48 -15.41 0.21 20.44
C TRP A 48 -15.06 0.33 21.93
N GLY A 49 -15.95 0.83 22.79
CA GLY A 49 -15.65 1.06 24.21
C GLY A 49 -14.64 2.19 24.48
N VAL A 50 -14.30 3.00 23.47
CA VAL A 50 -13.31 4.08 23.55
C VAL A 50 -14.03 5.43 23.71
N PRO A 51 -13.65 6.28 24.69
CA PRO A 51 -14.36 7.53 24.93
C PRO A 51 -14.23 8.51 23.76
N ALA A 52 -15.34 9.15 23.40
CA ALA A 52 -15.39 10.16 22.36
C ALA A 52 -15.47 11.58 22.93
N PHE A 53 -14.72 12.50 22.30
CA PHE A 53 -14.56 13.88 22.75
C PHE A 53 -15.00 14.88 21.68
N ARG A 54 -15.26 16.13 22.10
CA ARG A 54 -15.71 17.23 21.23
C ARG A 54 -14.54 18.09 20.72
N SER A 55 -13.44 18.15 21.47
CA SER A 55 -12.22 18.89 21.15
C SER A 55 -10.96 18.12 21.58
N VAL A 56 -9.79 18.55 21.09
CA VAL A 56 -8.49 18.06 21.58
C VAL A 56 -8.34 18.37 23.08
N GLY A 57 -8.67 19.59 23.53
CA GLY A 57 -8.61 19.96 24.94
C GLY A 57 -9.46 19.08 25.88
N ASP A 58 -10.60 18.57 25.42
CA ASP A 58 -11.41 17.60 26.19
C ASP A 58 -10.70 16.26 26.36
N LEU A 59 -10.11 15.74 25.28
CA LEU A 59 -9.29 14.52 25.31
C LEU A 59 -8.14 14.69 26.31
N LEU A 60 -7.42 15.81 26.29
CA LEU A 60 -6.27 16.05 27.17
C LEU A 60 -6.65 16.23 28.65
N ARG A 61 -7.88 16.66 28.94
CA ARG A 61 -8.43 16.67 30.31
C ARG A 61 -8.76 15.28 30.83
N HIS A 62 -9.03 14.33 29.94
CA HIS A 62 -9.25 12.92 30.30
C HIS A 62 -7.92 12.17 30.41
N GLU A 63 -7.10 12.22 29.36
CA GLU A 63 -5.79 11.57 29.28
C GLU A 63 -4.92 12.25 28.21
N ARG A 64 -3.65 12.54 28.54
CA ARG A 64 -2.67 13.05 27.56
C ARG A 64 -2.01 11.88 26.81
N PRO A 65 -2.26 11.68 25.51
CA PRO A 65 -1.57 10.65 24.73
C PRO A 65 -0.13 11.06 24.39
N ASP A 66 0.65 10.11 23.87
CA ASP A 66 1.96 10.35 23.27
C ASP A 66 1.85 11.27 22.03
N TYR A 67 0.85 11.01 21.17
CA TYR A 67 0.54 11.81 19.98
C TYR A 67 -0.95 11.70 19.61
N VAL A 68 -1.41 12.45 18.60
CA VAL A 68 -2.76 12.35 18.05
C VAL A 68 -2.73 11.98 16.56
N ALA A 69 -3.48 10.96 16.14
CA ALA A 69 -3.64 10.57 14.74
C ALA A 69 -4.84 11.30 14.10
N ALA A 70 -4.62 12.15 13.10
CA ALA A 70 -5.68 12.90 12.42
C ALA A 70 -6.14 12.18 11.14
N ALA A 71 -7.39 11.70 11.14
CA ALA A 71 -8.02 10.97 10.04
C ALA A 71 -9.34 11.66 9.62
N VAL A 72 -9.21 12.81 8.95
CA VAL A 72 -10.32 13.67 8.51
C VAL A 72 -10.29 13.89 6.98
N PRO A 73 -11.39 14.33 6.34
CA PRO A 73 -11.38 14.70 4.92
C PRO A 73 -10.34 15.80 4.64
N TRP A 74 -9.71 15.77 3.47
CA TRP A 74 -8.57 16.62 3.12
C TRP A 74 -8.77 18.13 3.42
N PRO A 75 -9.94 18.76 3.12
CA PRO A 75 -10.15 20.18 3.42
C PRO A 75 -10.11 20.54 4.91
N ALA A 76 -10.29 19.56 5.80
CA ALA A 76 -10.24 19.72 7.25
C ALA A 76 -8.90 19.25 7.86
N MET A 77 -8.00 18.68 7.07
CA MET A 77 -6.72 18.15 7.57
C MET A 77 -5.79 19.24 8.12
N PRO A 78 -5.59 20.39 7.43
CA PRO A 78 -4.74 21.46 7.96
C PRO A 78 -5.20 21.98 9.34
N ASP A 79 -6.50 22.16 9.54
CA ASP A 79 -7.06 22.66 10.80
C ASP A 79 -7.00 21.61 11.91
N ALA A 80 -7.15 20.32 11.59
CA ALA A 80 -6.94 19.23 12.54
C ALA A 80 -5.47 19.17 13.00
N ILE A 81 -4.51 19.36 12.09
CA ILE A 81 -3.08 19.43 12.40
C ILE A 81 -2.79 20.63 13.30
N ARG A 82 -3.20 21.84 12.90
CA ARG A 82 -3.05 23.08 13.69
C ARG A 82 -3.59 22.89 15.12
N SER A 83 -4.81 22.38 15.25
CA SER A 83 -5.44 22.20 16.57
C SER A 83 -4.66 21.28 17.51
N VAL A 84 -3.94 20.26 17.01
CA VAL A 84 -3.06 19.42 17.86
C VAL A 84 -1.76 20.16 18.21
N VAL A 85 -1.15 20.82 17.21
CA VAL A 85 0.11 21.55 17.37
C VAL A 85 -0.04 22.74 18.33
N GLU A 86 -1.17 23.44 18.32
CA GLU A 86 -1.55 24.49 19.28
C GLU A 86 -1.54 24.00 20.75
N HIS A 87 -1.80 22.71 20.99
CA HIS A 87 -1.71 22.09 22.31
C HIS A 87 -0.31 21.54 22.65
N GLY A 88 0.70 21.82 21.81
CA GLY A 88 2.07 21.37 21.99
C GLY A 88 2.22 19.85 21.93
N LEU A 89 1.43 19.20 21.07
CA LEU A 89 1.44 17.74 20.90
C LEU A 89 1.93 17.31 19.52
N PRO A 90 2.62 16.16 19.45
CA PRO A 90 2.91 15.51 18.17
C PRO A 90 1.62 15.03 17.48
N VAL A 91 1.60 15.12 16.16
CA VAL A 91 0.47 14.71 15.31
C VAL A 91 0.92 13.83 14.15
N LEU A 92 0.14 12.78 13.87
CA LEU A 92 0.25 11.94 12.69
C LEU A 92 -0.94 12.22 11.78
N ALA A 93 -0.74 12.97 10.70
CA ALA A 93 -1.78 13.29 9.74
C ALA A 93 -1.94 12.18 8.70
N GLU A 94 -3.18 11.82 8.35
CA GLU A 94 -3.44 11.00 7.16
C GLU A 94 -3.06 11.73 5.85
N THR A 95 -2.87 10.95 4.78
CA THR A 95 -2.42 11.50 3.49
C THR A 95 -3.57 12.11 2.67
N PRO A 96 -3.31 13.20 1.91
CA PRO A 96 -2.21 14.15 2.05
C PRO A 96 -2.49 15.16 3.19
N PRO A 97 -1.45 15.84 3.71
CA PRO A 97 -1.60 16.77 4.84
C PRO A 97 -2.40 18.06 4.50
N ALA A 98 -2.51 18.43 3.22
CA ALA A 98 -3.38 19.50 2.73
C ALA A 98 -3.90 19.17 1.32
N PRO A 99 -5.02 19.77 0.85
CA PRO A 99 -5.61 19.44 -0.46
C PRO A 99 -4.74 19.85 -1.66
N ASP A 100 -4.16 21.04 -1.62
CA ASP A 100 -3.51 21.72 -2.75
C ASP A 100 -2.22 22.44 -2.31
N LEU A 101 -1.49 23.01 -3.28
CA LEU A 101 -0.18 23.60 -3.06
C LEU A 101 -0.20 24.83 -2.14
N ASP A 102 -1.23 25.66 -2.21
CA ASP A 102 -1.32 26.83 -1.34
C ASP A 102 -1.71 26.42 0.09
N GLY A 103 -2.54 25.38 0.24
CA GLY A 103 -2.79 24.69 1.49
C GLY A 103 -1.53 24.06 2.11
N LEU A 104 -0.67 23.41 1.31
CA LEU A 104 0.63 22.89 1.76
C LEU A 104 1.56 24.00 2.25
N ARG A 105 1.65 25.11 1.50
CA ARG A 105 2.48 26.27 1.85
C ARG A 105 2.01 26.95 3.13
N ALA A 106 0.70 27.20 3.27
CA ALA A 106 0.12 27.77 4.47
C ALA A 106 0.36 26.86 5.68
N LEU A 107 0.07 25.56 5.56
CA LEU A 107 0.33 24.58 6.62
C LEU A 107 1.82 24.56 7.01
N TRP A 108 2.73 24.55 6.03
CA TRP A 108 4.17 24.59 6.32
C TRP A 108 4.60 25.84 7.07
N GLN A 109 4.07 27.02 6.71
CA GLN A 109 4.32 28.27 7.42
C GLN A 109 3.83 28.22 8.88
N ASP A 110 2.65 27.65 9.11
CA ASP A 110 2.03 27.59 10.44
C ASP A 110 2.73 26.59 11.38
N VAL A 111 3.05 25.37 10.90
CA VAL A 111 3.48 24.26 11.77
C VAL A 111 4.80 23.61 11.39
N GLY A 112 5.36 23.86 10.20
CA GLY A 112 6.58 23.21 9.72
C GLY A 112 7.79 23.44 10.63
N GLY A 113 7.93 24.67 11.16
CA GLY A 113 8.99 25.03 12.10
C GLY A 113 8.89 24.39 13.50
N THR A 114 7.76 23.78 13.86
CA THR A 114 7.56 23.14 15.17
C THR A 114 8.23 21.77 15.29
N GLY A 115 8.43 21.09 14.14
CA GLY A 115 8.86 19.70 14.10
C GLY A 115 7.82 18.68 14.62
N LEU A 116 6.61 19.10 15.01
CA LEU A 116 5.60 18.23 15.66
C LEU A 116 4.73 17.39 14.70
N VAL A 117 4.93 17.50 13.38
CA VAL A 117 4.04 16.89 12.38
C VAL A 117 4.72 15.77 11.61
N GLN A 118 4.11 14.59 11.66
CA GLN A 118 4.39 13.43 10.82
C GLN A 118 3.18 13.12 9.94
N VAL A 119 3.38 12.34 8.87
CA VAL A 119 2.30 11.94 7.95
C VAL A 119 2.25 10.41 7.84
N ALA A 120 1.04 9.84 7.75
CA ALA A 120 0.79 8.40 7.75
C ALA A 120 1.05 7.75 6.38
N GLU A 121 2.23 7.94 5.81
CA GLU A 121 2.67 7.26 4.60
C GLU A 121 3.23 5.86 4.94
N GLN A 122 2.39 4.83 4.77
CA GLN A 122 2.76 3.46 5.12
C GLN A 122 3.37 2.63 3.96
N TYR A 123 3.36 3.08 2.70
CA TYR A 123 3.62 2.18 1.56
C TYR A 123 5.03 1.58 1.53
N LEU A 124 6.06 2.33 1.95
CA LEU A 124 7.43 1.81 2.08
C LEU A 124 7.66 0.97 3.37
N LEU A 125 6.69 0.93 4.29
CA LEU A 125 6.69 0.07 5.47
C LEU A 125 5.96 -1.26 5.23
N MET A 126 5.15 -1.36 4.17
CA MET A 126 4.55 -2.64 3.74
C MET A 126 5.64 -3.69 3.54
N PRO A 127 5.51 -4.91 4.08
CA PRO A 127 6.58 -5.91 4.12
C PRO A 127 7.38 -6.09 2.82
N GLY A 128 6.68 -6.26 1.69
CA GLY A 128 7.33 -6.40 0.38
C GLY A 128 8.11 -5.15 -0.04
N HIS A 129 7.58 -3.94 0.18
CA HIS A 129 8.27 -2.71 -0.17
C HIS A 129 9.43 -2.39 0.80
N ALA A 130 9.27 -2.69 2.09
CA ALA A 130 10.35 -2.58 3.07
C ALA A 130 11.52 -3.51 2.74
N ALA A 131 11.26 -4.75 2.32
CA ALA A 131 12.28 -5.68 1.85
C ALA A 131 12.99 -5.19 0.57
N ARG A 132 12.25 -4.67 -0.41
CA ARG A 132 12.82 -4.09 -1.64
C ARG A 132 13.70 -2.87 -1.33
N LEU A 133 13.23 -1.97 -0.46
CA LEU A 133 13.96 -0.79 -0.01
C LEU A 133 15.24 -1.16 0.75
N ALA A 134 15.23 -2.24 1.53
CA ALA A 134 16.43 -2.77 2.18
C ALA A 134 17.48 -3.20 1.15
N LEU A 135 17.12 -4.02 0.15
CA LEU A 135 18.05 -4.44 -0.91
C LEU A 135 18.60 -3.26 -1.72
N VAL A 136 17.75 -2.27 -2.00
CA VAL A 136 18.15 -1.03 -2.70
C VAL A 136 19.17 -0.24 -1.87
N ARG A 137 18.92 -0.04 -0.57
CA ARG A 137 19.83 0.67 0.35
C ARG A 137 21.15 -0.07 0.61
N GLU A 138 21.13 -1.39 0.52
CA GLU A 138 22.34 -2.24 0.58
C GLU A 138 23.17 -2.20 -0.72
N GLY A 139 22.69 -1.54 -1.78
CA GLY A 139 23.38 -1.44 -3.06
C GLY A 139 23.33 -2.71 -3.90
N VAL A 140 22.38 -3.62 -3.65
CA VAL A 140 22.27 -4.94 -4.33
C VAL A 140 22.12 -4.81 -5.86
N ILE A 141 21.59 -3.70 -6.34
CA ILE A 141 21.46 -3.37 -7.78
C ILE A 141 22.35 -2.18 -8.21
N GLY A 142 23.26 -1.72 -7.34
CA GLY A 142 24.07 -0.52 -7.55
C GLY A 142 23.31 0.77 -7.26
N GLU A 143 23.67 1.85 -7.96
CA GLU A 143 22.99 3.14 -7.85
C GLU A 143 21.62 3.08 -8.54
N PRO A 144 20.49 3.36 -7.84
CA PRO A 144 19.17 3.39 -8.46
C PRO A 144 19.02 4.55 -9.46
N THR A 145 18.57 4.24 -10.68
CA THR A 145 18.41 5.22 -11.77
C THR A 145 16.97 5.34 -12.25
N SER A 146 16.14 4.30 -12.10
CA SER A 146 14.72 4.38 -12.46
C SER A 146 13.82 3.54 -11.57
N VAL A 147 12.65 4.07 -11.23
CA VAL A 147 11.58 3.35 -10.51
C VAL A 147 10.29 3.41 -11.32
N GLN A 148 9.58 2.29 -11.45
CA GLN A 148 8.25 2.22 -12.03
C GLN A 148 7.27 1.69 -10.99
N VAL A 149 6.13 2.36 -10.80
CA VAL A 149 5.08 1.97 -9.85
C VAL A 149 3.73 1.89 -10.56
N SER A 150 3.11 0.71 -10.51
CA SER A 150 1.72 0.48 -10.89
C SER A 150 1.02 -0.33 -9.82
N SER A 151 0.43 0.34 -8.83
CA SER A 151 -0.24 -0.32 -7.70
C SER A 151 -1.15 0.61 -6.90
N THR A 152 -0.73 1.87 -6.76
CA THR A 152 -1.35 2.88 -5.90
C THR A 152 -1.34 4.25 -6.58
N HIS A 153 -2.14 5.18 -6.07
CA HIS A 153 -2.36 6.49 -6.66
C HIS A 153 -1.35 7.54 -6.18
N LEU A 154 -1.04 8.48 -7.08
CA LEU A 154 -0.49 9.80 -6.82
C LEU A 154 0.54 9.81 -5.67
N TYR A 155 0.16 10.39 -4.52
CA TYR A 155 1.00 10.57 -3.33
C TYR A 155 1.82 9.33 -2.96
N HIS A 156 1.15 8.17 -2.86
CA HIS A 156 1.77 6.92 -2.45
C HIS A 156 2.72 6.34 -3.51
N ALA A 157 2.47 6.61 -4.79
CA ALA A 157 3.39 6.21 -5.84
C ALA A 157 4.62 7.14 -5.89
N VAL A 158 4.43 8.44 -5.62
CA VAL A 158 5.51 9.43 -5.57
C VAL A 158 6.44 9.17 -4.37
N SER A 159 5.90 8.91 -3.18
CA SER A 159 6.69 8.57 -1.98
C SER A 159 7.52 7.30 -2.20
N MET A 160 6.93 6.27 -2.81
CA MET A 160 7.64 5.06 -3.23
C MET A 160 8.74 5.34 -4.26
N ILE A 161 8.46 6.14 -5.29
CA ILE A 161 9.45 6.52 -6.33
C ILE A 161 10.62 7.28 -5.70
N ARG A 162 10.37 8.33 -4.91
CA ARG A 162 11.41 9.14 -4.27
C ARG A 162 12.23 8.31 -3.29
N GLY A 163 11.57 7.55 -2.42
CA GLY A 163 12.23 6.72 -1.41
C GLY A 163 13.10 5.59 -1.98
N LEU A 164 12.73 5.02 -3.13
CA LEU A 164 13.52 3.98 -3.81
C LEU A 164 14.61 4.56 -4.74
N LEU A 165 14.46 5.79 -5.25
CA LEU A 165 15.52 6.51 -5.97
C LEU A 165 16.51 7.23 -5.04
N GLY A 166 16.20 7.33 -3.73
CA GLY A 166 16.96 8.15 -2.79
C GLY A 166 16.93 9.64 -3.15
N ILE A 167 15.79 10.13 -3.64
CA ILE A 167 15.56 11.53 -4.04
C ILE A 167 14.94 12.28 -2.87
N GLY A 168 15.54 13.42 -2.53
CA GLY A 168 15.04 14.37 -1.54
C GLY A 168 14.17 15.44 -2.22
N PHE A 169 14.63 16.70 -2.16
CA PHE A 169 13.89 17.89 -2.59
C PHE A 169 14.38 18.44 -3.94
N GLU A 170 14.85 17.56 -4.82
CA GLU A 170 15.20 17.90 -6.21
C GLU A 170 13.95 18.35 -7.00
N PRO A 171 14.07 19.37 -7.86
CA PRO A 171 13.06 19.69 -8.87
C PRO A 171 12.74 18.47 -9.73
N ALA A 172 11.46 18.29 -10.07
CA ALA A 172 11.02 17.26 -11.01
C ALA A 172 10.30 17.89 -12.21
N GLU A 173 10.67 17.53 -13.43
CA GLU A 173 9.81 17.73 -14.61
C GLU A 173 8.84 16.55 -14.72
N VAL A 174 7.54 16.84 -14.67
CA VAL A 174 6.47 15.85 -14.79
C VAL A 174 5.81 15.97 -16.15
N ARG A 175 5.66 14.83 -16.84
CA ARG A 175 4.87 14.70 -18.08
C ARG A 175 3.89 13.56 -17.93
N ALA A 176 2.60 13.84 -18.07
CA ALA A 176 1.54 12.87 -17.86
C ALA A 176 0.50 12.86 -18.98
N GLY A 177 -0.18 11.72 -19.14
CA GLY A 177 -1.32 11.55 -20.02
C GLY A 177 -2.39 10.67 -19.36
N ALA A 178 -3.65 10.97 -19.66
CA ALA A 178 -4.82 10.22 -19.20
C ALA A 178 -5.44 9.43 -20.36
N PHE A 179 -5.77 8.17 -20.11
CA PHE A 179 -6.25 7.22 -21.11
C PHE A 179 -7.49 6.48 -20.61
N ASP A 180 -8.65 6.78 -21.20
CA ASP A 180 -9.90 6.15 -20.83
C ASP A 180 -10.13 4.83 -21.57
N ALA A 181 -10.29 3.74 -20.81
CA ALA A 181 -10.56 2.40 -21.33
C ALA A 181 -11.75 1.73 -20.59
N PRO A 182 -12.43 0.74 -21.20
CA PRO A 182 -13.37 -0.10 -20.45
C PRO A 182 -12.62 -1.03 -19.49
N LEU A 183 -13.05 -1.07 -18.23
CA LEU A 183 -12.58 -1.98 -17.19
C LEU A 183 -13.77 -2.44 -16.34
N ALA A 184 -13.93 -3.76 -16.16
CA ALA A 184 -14.86 -4.31 -15.19
C ALA A 184 -14.36 -4.04 -13.77
N ASP A 185 -15.27 -3.74 -12.85
CA ASP A 185 -14.93 -3.29 -11.49
C ASP A 185 -15.56 -4.20 -10.43
N PRO A 186 -15.00 -5.41 -10.24
CA PRO A 186 -15.69 -6.48 -9.49
C PRO A 186 -15.54 -6.36 -7.96
N LEU A 187 -14.66 -5.49 -7.47
CA LEU A 187 -14.37 -5.33 -6.03
C LEU A 187 -14.27 -3.85 -5.67
N GLY A 188 -15.00 -3.44 -4.62
CA GLY A 188 -14.93 -2.10 -4.04
C GLY A 188 -14.89 -2.14 -2.51
N PRO A 189 -15.03 -0.97 -1.84
CA PRO A 189 -14.95 -0.87 -0.38
C PRO A 189 -15.99 -1.74 0.37
N ASP A 190 -17.16 -1.95 -0.24
CA ASP A 190 -18.25 -2.75 0.33
C ASP A 190 -18.17 -4.25 -0.06
N GLY A 191 -17.08 -4.66 -0.72
CA GLY A 191 -16.82 -6.05 -1.14
C GLY A 191 -17.07 -6.31 -2.63
N TRP A 192 -17.40 -7.56 -2.96
CA TRP A 192 -17.63 -7.99 -4.35
C TRP A 192 -18.94 -7.41 -4.89
N THR A 193 -18.89 -6.76 -6.04
CA THR A 193 -20.05 -6.07 -6.64
C THR A 193 -21.06 -7.03 -7.26
N GLY A 194 -20.60 -8.20 -7.72
CA GLY A 194 -21.39 -9.13 -8.53
C GLY A 194 -21.64 -8.67 -9.96
N ASP A 195 -21.14 -7.48 -10.35
CA ASP A 195 -21.28 -6.91 -11.69
C ASP A 195 -19.96 -7.02 -12.46
N GLY A 196 -20.00 -7.72 -13.60
CA GLY A 196 -18.88 -7.87 -14.52
C GLY A 196 -18.85 -6.84 -15.66
N THR A 197 -19.79 -5.89 -15.69
CA THR A 197 -19.95 -4.94 -16.79
C THR A 197 -18.76 -3.97 -16.85
N PRO A 198 -18.01 -3.91 -17.97
CA PRO A 198 -16.91 -2.95 -18.10
C PRO A 198 -17.42 -1.51 -18.11
N GLN A 199 -16.93 -0.71 -17.18
CA GLN A 199 -17.19 0.73 -17.09
C GLN A 199 -16.00 1.53 -17.64
N ARG A 200 -16.20 2.79 -18.03
CA ARG A 200 -15.08 3.66 -18.35
C ARG A 200 -14.26 3.92 -17.08
N ARG A 201 -12.94 3.75 -17.17
CA ARG A 201 -11.97 4.04 -16.12
C ARG A 201 -10.77 4.73 -16.75
N THR A 202 -10.28 5.77 -16.08
CA THR A 202 -9.07 6.51 -16.47
C THR A 202 -7.84 5.73 -16.06
N THR A 203 -6.85 5.64 -16.95
CA THR A 203 -5.46 5.28 -16.59
C THR A 203 -4.57 6.49 -16.78
N THR A 204 -3.89 6.92 -15.71
CA THR A 204 -2.91 8.01 -15.78
C THR A 204 -1.51 7.41 -15.82
N ILE A 205 -0.74 7.76 -16.84
CA ILE A 205 0.68 7.41 -16.96
C ILE A 205 1.47 8.70 -16.90
N ALA A 206 2.52 8.75 -16.08
CA ALA A 206 3.39 9.92 -15.97
C ALA A 206 4.87 9.56 -15.82
N THR A 207 5.75 10.31 -16.49
CA THR A 207 7.19 10.30 -16.24
C THR A 207 7.57 11.46 -15.33
N LEU A 208 8.42 11.19 -14.35
CA LEU A 208 8.97 12.16 -13.40
C LEU A 208 10.50 12.18 -13.60
N ASP A 209 11.04 13.24 -14.20
CA ASP A 209 12.49 13.40 -14.40
C ASP A 209 13.09 14.28 -13.30
N PHE A 210 14.04 13.73 -12.55
CA PHE A 210 14.78 14.39 -11.47
C PHE A 210 16.20 14.82 -11.89
N GLY A 211 16.46 14.95 -13.20
CA GLY A 211 17.76 15.39 -13.73
C GLY A 211 18.80 14.27 -13.82
N GLY A 212 18.37 13.06 -14.17
CA GLY A 212 19.24 11.88 -14.32
C GLY A 212 18.74 10.60 -13.64
N ARG A 213 17.76 10.73 -12.73
CA ARG A 213 16.96 9.62 -12.20
C ARG A 213 15.50 9.81 -12.60
N MET A 214 14.77 8.72 -12.90
CA MET A 214 13.43 8.79 -13.51
C MET A 214 12.39 7.88 -12.84
N GLY A 215 11.27 8.49 -12.44
CA GLY A 215 10.06 7.79 -12.01
C GLY A 215 9.09 7.55 -13.17
N LEU A 216 8.43 6.39 -13.19
CA LEU A 216 7.25 6.11 -14.02
C LEU A 216 6.07 5.76 -13.10
N TYR A 217 5.05 6.61 -13.13
CA TYR A 217 3.73 6.37 -12.54
C TYR A 217 2.80 5.76 -13.60
N ASP A 218 2.07 4.72 -13.24
CA ASP A 218 1.20 3.95 -14.14
C ASP A 218 0.00 3.42 -13.34
N PHE A 219 -1.10 4.18 -13.29
CA PHE A 219 -2.21 3.88 -12.38
C PHE A 219 -3.59 3.94 -13.06
N THR A 220 -4.37 2.85 -12.98
CA THR A 220 -5.79 2.83 -13.35
C THR A 220 -6.68 3.13 -12.15
N GLU A 221 -7.71 3.95 -12.30
CA GLU A 221 -8.77 4.14 -11.30
C GLU A 221 -9.23 2.81 -10.67
N ASN A 222 -9.34 2.79 -9.34
CA ASN A 222 -9.70 1.63 -8.51
C ASN A 222 -8.72 0.42 -8.53
N GLN A 223 -7.53 0.52 -9.15
CA GLN A 223 -6.55 -0.57 -9.24
C GLN A 223 -6.11 -1.16 -7.88
N TRP A 224 -6.15 -0.39 -6.79
CA TRP A 224 -5.79 -0.92 -5.47
C TRP A 224 -6.76 -2.01 -4.98
N TRP A 225 -8.07 -1.90 -5.29
CA TRP A 225 -9.07 -2.94 -5.02
C TRP A 225 -9.17 -3.95 -6.18
N ASN A 226 -9.04 -3.49 -7.43
CA ASN A 226 -9.44 -4.27 -8.59
C ASN A 226 -8.50 -5.47 -8.90
N PRO A 227 -8.93 -6.73 -8.73
CA PRO A 227 -8.09 -7.91 -8.95
C PRO A 227 -7.75 -8.17 -10.43
N LEU A 228 -8.37 -7.43 -11.37
CA LEU A 228 -8.08 -7.48 -12.81
C LEU A 228 -6.95 -6.51 -13.21
N ARG A 229 -6.27 -5.90 -12.23
CA ARG A 229 -5.09 -5.05 -12.41
C ARG A 229 -3.94 -5.58 -11.55
N THR A 230 -3.01 -6.26 -12.20
CA THR A 230 -1.76 -6.71 -11.56
C THR A 230 -1.02 -5.50 -11.00
N ARG A 231 -0.49 -5.66 -9.78
CA ARG A 231 0.40 -4.68 -9.16
C ARG A 231 1.83 -4.96 -9.63
N ARG A 232 2.57 -3.91 -9.99
CA ARG A 232 3.93 -3.98 -10.53
C ARG A 232 4.81 -2.92 -9.91
N ILE A 233 5.99 -3.29 -9.47
CA ILE A 233 7.08 -2.39 -9.10
C ILE A 233 8.38 -2.81 -9.79
N VAL A 234 9.09 -1.85 -10.39
CA VAL A 234 10.42 -2.09 -10.96
C VAL A 234 11.39 -1.05 -10.43
N VAL A 235 12.58 -1.45 -9.99
CA VAL A 235 13.69 -0.58 -9.62
C VAL A 235 14.91 -0.99 -10.42
N ARG A 236 15.44 -0.10 -11.24
CA ARG A 236 16.68 -0.28 -11.99
C ARG A 236 17.81 0.44 -11.32
N GLY A 237 18.97 -0.21 -11.23
CA GLY A 237 20.20 0.40 -10.82
C GLY A 237 21.37 0.08 -11.76
N SER A 238 22.54 0.64 -11.48
CA SER A 238 23.70 0.58 -12.36
C SER A 238 24.29 -0.82 -12.61
N ILE A 239 23.99 -1.81 -11.74
CA ILE A 239 24.46 -3.20 -11.89
C ILE A 239 23.35 -4.25 -11.77
N GLY A 240 22.07 -3.85 -11.79
CA GLY A 240 20.95 -4.78 -11.64
C GLY A 240 19.54 -4.17 -11.78
N GLU A 241 18.54 -5.05 -11.74
CA GLU A 241 17.12 -4.70 -11.74
C GLU A 241 16.39 -5.54 -10.69
N LEU A 242 15.52 -4.90 -9.92
CA LEU A 242 14.48 -5.55 -9.12
C LEU A 242 13.15 -5.36 -9.84
N ALA A 243 12.42 -6.45 -10.09
CA ALA A 243 11.10 -6.47 -10.70
C ALA A 243 10.17 -7.33 -9.84
N ASP A 244 9.25 -6.66 -9.13
CA ASP A 244 8.41 -7.22 -8.08
C ASP A 244 9.22 -7.96 -7.00
N ASP A 245 9.26 -9.29 -7.04
CA ASP A 245 10.04 -10.11 -6.11
C ASP A 245 11.32 -10.68 -6.74
N ARG A 246 11.50 -10.57 -8.06
CA ARG A 246 12.69 -11.03 -8.80
C ARG A 246 13.78 -9.97 -8.75
N VAL A 247 15.03 -10.37 -8.54
CA VAL A 247 16.20 -9.49 -8.57
C VAL A 247 17.28 -10.11 -9.46
N VAL A 248 17.73 -9.36 -10.45
CA VAL A 248 18.86 -9.71 -11.30
C VAL A 248 19.99 -8.72 -11.04
N ARG A 249 21.21 -9.20 -10.82
CA ARG A 249 22.38 -8.34 -10.53
C ARG A 249 23.68 -8.97 -10.98
N LEU A 250 24.72 -8.16 -11.17
CA LEU A 250 26.10 -8.63 -11.26
C LEU A 250 26.65 -8.97 -9.86
N THR A 251 27.24 -10.15 -9.68
CA THR A 251 28.04 -10.50 -8.47
C THR A 251 29.53 -10.25 -8.65
N ASP A 252 29.96 -10.18 -9.90
CA ASP A 252 31.29 -9.78 -10.37
C ASP A 252 31.11 -9.15 -11.78
N PRO A 253 32.16 -8.60 -12.43
CA PRO A 253 32.01 -7.89 -13.71
C PRO A 253 31.42 -8.66 -14.89
N VAL A 254 31.29 -10.00 -14.81
CA VAL A 254 30.78 -10.85 -15.91
C VAL A 254 29.68 -11.83 -15.52
N THR A 255 29.40 -12.02 -14.22
CA THR A 255 28.40 -12.98 -13.73
C THR A 255 27.09 -12.29 -13.31
N PRO A 256 26.06 -12.26 -14.18
CA PRO A 256 24.70 -11.95 -13.76
C PRO A 256 24.08 -13.14 -13.03
N VAL A 257 23.54 -12.90 -11.85
CA VAL A 257 22.76 -13.88 -11.07
C VAL A 257 21.32 -13.42 -10.91
N GLU A 258 20.42 -14.39 -10.82
CA GLU A 258 19.01 -14.17 -10.47
C GLU A 258 18.70 -14.72 -9.08
N SER A 259 18.01 -13.90 -8.29
CA SER A 259 17.59 -14.15 -6.92
C SER A 259 16.13 -13.73 -6.75
N HIS A 260 15.46 -14.21 -5.70
CA HIS A 260 14.05 -13.88 -5.43
C HIS A 260 13.87 -13.47 -3.96
N LEU A 261 12.97 -12.51 -3.73
CA LEU A 261 12.38 -12.22 -2.42
C LEU A 261 11.37 -13.31 -2.08
N VAL A 262 11.69 -14.14 -1.08
CA VAL A 262 10.85 -15.27 -0.66
C VAL A 262 10.15 -14.93 0.65
N ARG A 263 8.82 -14.88 0.62
CA ARG A 263 7.99 -14.72 1.81
C ARG A 263 7.89 -16.03 2.59
N ARG A 264 8.00 -15.97 3.92
CA ARG A 264 7.53 -17.03 4.82
C ARG A 264 6.19 -16.59 5.43
N ASP A 265 5.12 -16.96 4.77
CA ASP A 265 3.77 -16.94 5.33
C ASP A 265 3.47 -18.31 6.00
N THR A 266 2.84 -18.30 7.17
CA THR A 266 2.40 -19.50 7.91
C THR A 266 0.90 -19.77 7.72
N GLY A 267 0.38 -20.87 8.28
CA GLY A 267 -1.03 -21.25 8.14
C GLY A 267 -1.44 -21.65 6.72
N VAL A 268 -0.48 -22.09 5.91
CA VAL A 268 -0.66 -22.63 4.56
C VAL A 268 -0.19 -24.08 4.53
N ASP A 269 -0.97 -24.96 3.90
CA ASP A 269 -0.71 -26.41 3.80
C ASP A 269 -0.44 -27.04 5.19
N LEU A 270 0.64 -27.84 5.37
CA LEU A 270 0.95 -28.52 6.63
C LEU A 270 1.57 -27.60 7.71
N SER A 271 1.49 -26.27 7.56
CA SER A 271 1.84 -25.31 8.62
C SER A 271 0.77 -25.30 9.71
N LEU A 272 1.06 -25.92 10.86
CA LEU A 272 0.18 -25.93 12.03
C LEU A 272 0.16 -24.60 12.82
N GLU A 273 0.98 -23.64 12.42
CA GLU A 273 0.94 -22.26 12.94
C GLU A 273 -0.27 -21.51 12.36
N PHE A 274 -0.78 -20.48 13.05
CA PHE A 274 -1.81 -19.60 12.48
C PHE A 274 -1.31 -18.87 11.22
N ARG A 275 -2.25 -18.40 10.39
CA ARG A 275 -1.93 -17.64 9.18
C ARG A 275 -1.35 -16.28 9.55
N ASP A 276 -0.09 -16.06 9.19
CA ASP A 276 0.67 -14.85 9.52
C ASP A 276 1.89 -14.70 8.60
N LEU A 277 2.44 -13.49 8.47
CA LEU A 277 3.74 -13.27 7.85
C LEU A 277 4.83 -13.35 8.92
N LYS A 278 5.84 -14.20 8.73
CA LYS A 278 7.01 -14.25 9.63
C LYS A 278 8.14 -13.32 9.18
N HIS A 279 8.53 -13.44 7.91
CA HIS A 279 9.66 -12.71 7.33
C HIS A 279 9.68 -12.78 5.80
N ILE A 280 10.50 -11.94 5.19
CA ILE A 280 10.91 -12.05 3.78
C ILE A 280 12.41 -12.25 3.74
N SER A 281 12.87 -13.21 2.94
CA SER A 281 14.28 -13.55 2.76
C SER A 281 14.76 -13.30 1.34
N PHE A 282 16.06 -13.11 1.18
CA PHE A 282 16.77 -12.93 -0.07
C PHE A 282 18.10 -13.67 0.03
N ASP A 283 18.45 -14.53 -0.92
CA ASP A 283 19.69 -15.34 -0.91
C ASP A 283 19.99 -16.01 0.44
N GLY A 284 18.96 -16.60 1.07
CA GLY A 284 19.08 -17.33 2.34
C GLY A 284 19.20 -16.48 3.61
N ARG A 285 19.26 -15.14 3.51
CA ARG A 285 19.22 -14.23 4.67
C ARG A 285 17.86 -13.53 4.80
N VAL A 286 17.44 -13.23 6.02
CA VAL A 286 16.23 -12.45 6.29
C VAL A 286 16.52 -10.97 6.04
N VAL A 287 15.69 -10.31 5.21
CA VAL A 287 15.82 -8.88 4.87
C VAL A 287 14.64 -8.03 5.38
N TYR A 288 13.53 -8.68 5.74
CA TYR A 288 12.43 -8.08 6.48
C TYR A 288 11.89 -9.09 7.49
N ARG A 289 11.53 -8.65 8.69
CA ARG A 289 10.87 -9.46 9.72
C ARG A 289 9.61 -8.73 10.18
N ASN A 290 8.49 -9.45 10.25
CA ASN A 290 7.25 -8.88 10.79
C ASN A 290 7.47 -8.50 12.26
N PRO A 291 7.35 -7.21 12.65
CA PRO A 291 7.49 -6.82 14.05
C PRO A 291 6.30 -7.31 14.89
N PHE A 292 5.14 -7.57 14.28
CA PHE A 292 3.89 -8.01 14.89
C PHE A 292 3.64 -9.52 14.74
N ASP A 293 4.67 -10.34 14.88
CA ASP A 293 4.53 -11.80 14.82
C ASP A 293 3.49 -12.33 15.83
N GLY A 294 2.65 -13.26 15.37
CA GLY A 294 1.51 -13.83 16.08
C GLY A 294 0.19 -13.08 15.89
N SER A 295 0.14 -12.01 15.08
CA SER A 295 -1.03 -11.15 14.94
C SER A 295 -1.97 -11.50 13.78
N GLY A 296 -1.47 -12.19 12.75
CA GLY A 296 -2.24 -12.53 11.55
C GLY A 296 -2.70 -11.32 10.73
N LEU A 297 -2.06 -10.17 10.92
CA LEU A 297 -2.35 -8.91 10.25
C LEU A 297 -1.94 -8.95 8.77
N SER A 298 -2.66 -8.19 7.92
CA SER A 298 -2.32 -8.04 6.50
C SER A 298 -1.07 -7.17 6.28
N ASP A 299 -0.49 -7.18 5.07
CA ASP A 299 0.67 -6.34 4.73
C ASP A 299 0.41 -4.82 4.94
N ASP A 300 -0.82 -4.33 4.71
CA ASP A 300 -1.21 -2.93 4.99
C ASP A 300 -1.46 -2.71 6.50
N ASP A 301 -2.09 -3.67 7.19
CA ASP A 301 -2.26 -3.63 8.64
C ASP A 301 -0.93 -3.55 9.39
N ILE A 302 0.06 -4.33 8.95
CA ILE A 302 1.44 -4.31 9.49
C ILE A 302 2.07 -2.95 9.23
N ALA A 303 1.93 -2.39 8.03
CA ALA A 303 2.50 -1.09 7.68
C ALA A 303 1.89 0.06 8.50
N VAL A 304 0.56 0.05 8.69
CA VAL A 304 -0.15 1.05 9.50
C VAL A 304 0.16 0.88 10.98
N ALA A 305 0.27 -0.36 11.49
CA ALA A 305 0.69 -0.60 12.87
C ALA A 305 2.13 -0.15 13.12
N ASP A 306 3.04 -0.34 12.16
CA ASP A 306 4.44 0.09 12.24
C ASP A 306 4.55 1.62 12.28
N ILE A 307 3.83 2.36 11.42
CA ILE A 307 3.87 3.83 11.48
C ILE A 307 3.23 4.39 12.76
N LEU A 308 2.18 3.75 13.29
CA LEU A 308 1.60 4.11 14.59
C LEU A 308 2.58 3.87 15.76
N GLU A 309 3.28 2.74 15.77
CA GLU A 309 4.27 2.41 16.80
C GLU A 309 5.50 3.33 16.71
N ARG A 310 6.06 3.54 15.51
CA ARG A 310 7.18 4.48 15.27
C ARG A 310 6.84 5.92 15.62
N THR A 311 5.61 6.38 15.35
CA THR A 311 5.18 7.72 15.77
C THR A 311 5.18 7.85 17.28
N GLY A 312 4.75 6.82 18.02
CA GLY A 312 4.81 6.81 19.48
C GLY A 312 6.24 6.88 20.03
N VAL A 313 7.13 6.05 19.47
CA VAL A 313 8.57 6.05 19.81
C VAL A 313 9.20 7.41 19.52
N TRP A 314 8.92 8.00 18.35
CA TRP A 314 9.39 9.34 17.99
C TRP A 314 8.82 10.45 18.89
N ALA A 315 7.53 10.40 19.22
CA ALA A 315 6.86 11.35 20.11
C ALA A 315 7.46 11.36 21.52
N ARG A 316 7.96 10.21 21.98
CA ARG A 316 8.74 10.05 23.23
C ARG A 316 10.22 10.43 23.10
N GLN A 317 10.67 10.82 21.91
CA GLN A 317 12.07 11.11 21.57
C GLN A 317 13.00 9.88 21.63
N GLU A 318 12.42 8.68 21.62
CA GLU A 318 13.09 7.38 21.69
C GLU A 318 13.55 6.86 20.30
N GLY A 319 13.22 7.57 19.21
CA GLY A 319 13.60 7.20 17.85
C GLY A 319 13.38 8.30 16.80
N PRO A 320 13.74 8.03 15.54
CA PRO A 320 13.67 9.02 14.45
C PRO A 320 12.23 9.28 14.00
N ALA A 321 12.01 10.46 13.42
CA ALA A 321 10.77 10.84 12.77
C ALA A 321 10.37 9.80 11.70
N PRO A 322 9.17 9.19 11.76
CA PRO A 322 8.77 8.13 10.82
C PRO A 322 8.55 8.64 9.39
N TYR A 323 7.91 9.82 9.23
CA TYR A 323 7.67 10.43 7.93
C TYR A 323 7.41 11.94 8.10
N PRO A 324 8.45 12.80 8.01
CA PRO A 324 8.32 14.23 8.27
C PRO A 324 7.34 14.94 7.33
N LEU A 325 6.66 15.98 7.83
CA LEU A 325 5.79 16.85 7.02
C LEU A 325 6.48 17.39 5.75
N ALA A 326 7.78 17.67 5.80
CA ALA A 326 8.54 18.16 4.65
C ALA A 326 8.51 17.17 3.47
N GLU A 327 8.77 15.89 3.74
CA GLU A 327 8.73 14.82 2.74
C GLU A 327 7.34 14.72 2.12
N ALA A 328 6.31 14.74 2.96
CA ALA A 328 4.92 14.67 2.55
C ALA A 328 4.47 15.86 1.69
N CYS A 329 4.92 17.08 2.01
CA CYS A 329 4.63 18.25 1.18
C CYS A 329 5.30 18.11 -0.20
N GLN A 330 6.52 17.56 -0.28
CA GLN A 330 7.21 17.32 -1.54
C GLN A 330 6.54 16.22 -2.37
N ASP A 331 6.10 15.12 -1.75
CA ASP A 331 5.34 14.05 -2.41
C ASP A 331 4.03 14.57 -3.00
N HIS A 332 3.30 15.39 -2.24
CA HIS A 332 2.02 15.94 -2.69
C HIS A 332 2.19 17.02 -3.76
N LEU A 333 3.22 17.87 -3.68
CA LEU A 333 3.57 18.81 -4.75
C LEU A 333 3.77 18.11 -6.10
N ILE A 334 4.56 17.03 -6.12
CA ILE A 334 4.84 16.26 -7.34
C ILE A 334 3.58 15.50 -7.80
N SER A 335 2.75 15.03 -6.87
CA SER A 335 1.46 14.41 -7.17
C SER A 335 0.47 15.37 -7.83
N LEU A 336 0.41 16.62 -7.37
CA LEU A 336 -0.38 17.68 -7.99
C LEU A 336 0.13 17.99 -9.40
N ALA A 337 1.45 17.98 -9.62
CA ALA A 337 2.05 18.15 -10.95
C ALA A 337 1.71 17.01 -11.92
N ILE A 338 1.53 15.76 -11.45
CA ILE A 338 1.02 14.65 -12.28
C ILE A 338 -0.40 14.96 -12.78
N GLY A 339 -1.29 15.37 -11.86
CA GLY A 339 -2.67 15.74 -12.21
C GLY A 339 -2.74 16.92 -13.18
N GLU A 340 -1.95 17.96 -12.91
CA GLU A 340 -1.90 19.18 -13.74
C GLU A 340 -1.32 18.91 -15.14
N SER A 341 -0.27 18.09 -15.25
CA SER A 341 0.30 17.69 -16.53
C SER A 341 -0.69 16.87 -17.36
N ALA A 342 -1.39 15.91 -16.73
CA ALA A 342 -2.39 15.09 -17.41
C ALA A 342 -3.60 15.92 -17.89
N ARG A 343 -3.98 16.95 -17.12
CA ARG A 343 -5.07 17.88 -17.44
C ARG A 343 -4.72 18.87 -18.55
N THR A 344 -3.48 19.33 -18.62
CA THR A 344 -3.03 20.35 -19.58
C THR A 344 -2.39 19.78 -20.84
N GLY A 345 -1.92 18.53 -20.79
CA GLY A 345 -1.12 17.89 -21.85
C GLY A 345 0.31 18.43 -21.98
N GLY A 346 0.73 19.32 -21.08
CA GLY A 346 2.06 19.94 -21.08
C GLY A 346 2.95 19.43 -19.94
N PRO A 347 4.29 19.65 -20.02
CA PRO A 347 5.17 19.42 -18.89
C PRO A 347 4.88 20.38 -17.74
N VAL A 348 5.02 19.90 -16.50
CA VAL A 348 4.92 20.69 -15.27
C VAL A 348 6.21 20.51 -14.48
N THR A 349 6.95 21.58 -14.25
CA THR A 349 8.18 21.56 -13.43
C THR A 349 7.86 21.97 -11.99
N THR A 350 8.22 21.12 -11.04
CA THR A 350 8.14 21.42 -9.60
C THR A 350 9.40 22.15 -9.13
N GLY A 351 9.24 23.17 -8.29
CA GLY A 351 10.36 23.93 -7.72
C GLY A 351 10.84 23.39 -6.37
N LYS A 352 11.90 23.99 -5.83
CA LYS A 352 12.27 23.83 -4.41
C LYS A 352 11.39 24.76 -3.57
N GLU A 353 10.51 24.18 -2.76
CA GLU A 353 9.63 24.91 -1.84
C GLU A 353 10.29 25.13 -0.46
N ALA A 354 9.65 25.91 0.42
CA ALA A 354 10.19 26.28 1.72
C ALA A 354 10.48 25.09 2.66
N TRP A 355 9.84 23.94 2.45
CA TRP A 355 10.08 22.70 3.21
C TRP A 355 11.35 21.95 2.82
N ALA A 356 12.02 22.33 1.72
CA ALA A 356 13.33 21.80 1.36
C ALA A 356 14.47 22.30 2.28
N GLN A 357 14.20 23.26 3.18
CA GLN A 357 15.17 23.76 4.15
C GLN A 357 15.21 22.87 5.40
N PRO A 358 16.41 22.54 5.94
CA PRO A 358 16.52 21.71 7.13
C PRO A 358 15.97 22.44 8.36
N VAL A 359 14.81 21.99 8.83
CA VAL A 359 14.25 22.42 10.13
C VAL A 359 15.19 21.96 11.25
N ARG A 360 15.55 22.88 12.15
CA ARG A 360 16.40 22.57 13.31
C ARG A 360 15.60 21.82 14.39
N CYS A 361 15.35 20.54 14.18
CA CYS A 361 14.81 19.66 15.21
C CYS A 361 15.89 19.31 16.25
N ASN A 362 15.51 19.30 17.54
CA ASN A 362 16.41 18.90 18.62
C ASN A 362 16.74 17.40 18.54
N GLY A 363 18.03 17.06 18.68
CA GLY A 363 18.48 15.71 19.03
C GLY A 363 18.92 14.80 17.86
N TRP A 364 18.14 14.70 16.79
CA TRP A 364 18.37 13.70 15.74
C TRP A 364 18.68 14.33 14.38
N ARG A 365 19.97 14.46 14.07
CA ARG A 365 20.44 14.84 12.72
C ARG A 365 20.46 13.57 11.85
N LEU A 366 19.64 13.53 10.80
CA LEU A 366 19.78 12.51 9.75
C LEU A 366 21.12 12.74 9.05
N VAL A 367 22.14 11.94 9.40
CA VAL A 367 23.43 11.99 8.72
C VAL A 367 23.32 11.18 7.43
N ILE A 368 22.95 11.85 6.33
CA ILE A 368 23.30 11.36 5.01
C ILE A 368 24.81 11.58 4.89
N THR A 369 25.59 10.51 5.04
CA THR A 369 27.02 10.56 4.72
C THR A 369 27.18 10.60 3.21
N GLU A 370 27.34 11.80 2.66
CA GLU A 370 27.99 11.97 1.36
C GLU A 370 29.39 11.36 1.46
N GLY A 371 29.63 10.28 0.73
CA GLY A 371 30.92 9.62 0.66
C GLY A 371 31.92 10.44 -0.15
N SER A 372 32.45 11.51 0.42
CA SER A 372 33.63 12.19 -0.12
C SER A 372 34.80 11.21 -0.08
N GLY A 373 35.25 10.79 -1.26
CA GLY A 373 36.41 9.90 -1.39
C GLY A 373 37.68 10.63 -1.01
N GLU A 374 38.21 10.34 0.17
CA GLU A 374 39.60 10.61 0.53
C GLU A 374 40.25 9.33 1.07
N GLU A 375 41.45 9.05 0.56
CA GLU A 375 42.21 7.83 0.78
C GLU A 375 42.93 7.92 2.13
N ALA A 376 42.51 7.12 3.12
CA ALA A 376 43.11 7.09 4.45
C ALA A 376 43.42 5.65 4.90
N ASP A 377 44.55 5.51 5.60
CA ASP A 377 45.25 4.25 5.87
C ASP A 377 44.42 3.13 6.54
N ARG A 378 44.68 1.89 6.11
CA ARG A 378 44.17 0.67 6.76
C ARG A 378 45.11 0.18 7.86
N PRO A 379 44.69 0.09 9.14
CA PRO A 379 45.39 -0.71 10.12
C PRO A 379 45.16 -2.21 9.85
N ALA A 380 46.21 -3.03 10.01
CA ALA A 380 46.19 -4.44 9.66
C ALA A 380 45.33 -5.29 10.61
N LEU A 381 44.41 -6.10 10.06
CA LEU A 381 43.73 -7.16 10.82
C LEU A 381 44.60 -8.42 10.93
N ALA A 382 44.64 -8.98 12.15
CA ALA A 382 45.40 -10.19 12.47
C ALA A 382 44.86 -11.43 11.76
N ARG A 383 45.77 -12.34 11.38
CA ARG A 383 45.45 -13.60 10.70
C ARG A 383 45.10 -14.70 11.70
N HIS A 384 43.99 -15.38 11.50
CA HIS A 384 43.76 -16.74 12.00
C HIS A 384 43.78 -17.77 10.85
N PRO A 385 44.13 -19.05 11.10
CA PRO A 385 44.70 -19.91 10.08
C PRO A 385 43.67 -20.55 9.12
N ARG A 386 44.12 -20.80 7.90
CA ARG A 386 43.36 -21.48 6.83
C ARG A 386 43.21 -22.97 7.14
N VAL A 387 42.01 -23.51 6.96
CA VAL A 387 41.77 -24.96 6.80
C VAL A 387 41.76 -25.26 5.30
N GLY A 388 42.56 -26.24 4.87
CA GLY A 388 42.66 -26.66 3.47
C GLY A 388 41.54 -27.64 3.05
N PRO A 389 41.31 -27.82 1.74
CA PRO A 389 40.26 -28.72 1.25
C PRO A 389 40.69 -30.19 1.32
N VAL A 390 39.78 -31.07 1.72
CA VAL A 390 39.95 -32.53 1.62
C VAL A 390 39.04 -33.05 0.51
N ALA A 391 39.63 -33.69 -0.49
CA ALA A 391 38.91 -34.31 -1.60
C ALA A 391 38.20 -35.60 -1.15
N ALA A 392 36.97 -35.81 -1.61
CA ALA A 392 36.24 -37.04 -1.39
C ALA A 392 36.54 -38.05 -2.51
N ALA A 393 37.03 -39.23 -2.15
CA ALA A 393 37.13 -40.40 -3.02
C ALA A 393 36.36 -41.57 -2.39
N LEU A 394 35.44 -42.15 -3.15
CA LEU A 394 34.65 -43.32 -2.77
C LEU A 394 35.42 -44.63 -3.04
N PRO A 395 35.24 -45.66 -2.21
CA PRO A 395 35.42 -47.05 -2.65
C PRO A 395 34.15 -47.92 -2.49
N VAL A 396 34.09 -48.95 -3.33
CA VAL A 396 33.03 -49.97 -3.47
C VAL A 396 33.26 -51.13 -2.46
N PRO A 397 32.23 -51.87 -1.98
CA PRO A 397 32.34 -52.65 -0.74
C PRO A 397 32.78 -54.12 -0.90
N GLY A 398 33.30 -54.71 0.18
CA GLY A 398 33.71 -56.13 0.24
C GLY A 398 33.68 -56.78 1.65
N GLN A 399 32.82 -57.80 1.78
CA GLN A 399 32.79 -58.99 2.67
C GLN A 399 33.40 -59.03 4.11
N VAL A 400 32.48 -59.22 5.07
CA VAL A 400 32.38 -60.27 6.12
C VAL A 400 33.63 -61.05 6.60
N HIS A 401 33.94 -60.93 7.90
CA HIS A 401 34.27 -61.95 8.95
C HIS A 401 34.95 -61.20 10.13
N GLY A 402 34.87 -61.55 11.43
CA GLY A 402 34.06 -62.51 12.19
C GLY A 402 34.63 -62.71 13.62
N GLY A 403 33.78 -62.69 14.67
CA GLY A 403 34.08 -63.23 16.02
C GLY A 403 34.85 -62.34 17.04
N GLY A 404 34.42 -62.35 18.31
CA GLY A 404 35.12 -61.73 19.46
C GLY A 404 34.17 -61.39 20.62
N ASP A 405 34.27 -62.09 21.76
CA ASP A 405 33.25 -62.15 22.82
C ASP A 405 33.69 -61.53 24.18
N ARG A 406 32.70 -61.29 25.08
CA ARG A 406 32.76 -61.09 26.55
C ARG A 406 32.97 -59.69 27.14
N GLY A 407 32.06 -59.32 28.06
CA GLY A 407 32.25 -58.21 29.02
C GLY A 407 30.97 -57.59 29.62
N ARG A 408 30.22 -58.32 30.48
CA ARG A 408 29.11 -57.75 31.31
C ARG A 408 29.66 -57.36 32.70
N PRO A 409 29.15 -56.30 33.38
CA PRO A 409 27.89 -56.43 34.14
C PRO A 409 26.94 -55.21 34.20
N ARG A 410 25.70 -55.48 34.63
CA ARG A 410 24.65 -54.56 35.16
C ARG A 410 24.49 -54.89 36.66
N PRO A 411 23.94 -54.04 37.59
CA PRO A 411 22.62 -53.36 37.45
C PRO A 411 22.49 -51.96 38.13
N ARG A 412 21.40 -51.18 37.94
CA ARG A 412 20.15 -51.23 38.73
C ARG A 412 18.95 -50.52 38.04
N ARG A 413 17.75 -50.67 38.60
CA ARG A 413 16.42 -50.36 38.03
C ARG A 413 15.77 -49.11 38.65
N GLN A 414 14.84 -48.48 37.91
CA GLN A 414 13.44 -48.18 38.29
C GLN A 414 12.69 -47.79 37.00
N ARG A 415 11.87 -48.69 36.42
CA ARG A 415 10.41 -48.90 36.59
C ARG A 415 9.53 -47.84 35.92
N ALA A 416 8.65 -48.31 35.03
CA ALA A 416 7.68 -47.56 34.25
C ALA A 416 6.24 -47.91 34.67
N ALA A 417 5.25 -47.18 34.14
CA ALA A 417 3.85 -47.60 34.04
C ALA A 417 3.26 -47.08 32.72
N ALA A 418 2.39 -47.88 32.09
CA ALA A 418 1.73 -47.59 30.82
C ALA A 418 0.19 -47.65 30.96
N ALA A 419 -0.52 -47.15 29.94
CA ALA A 419 -1.97 -47.00 29.93
C ALA A 419 -2.77 -48.33 29.76
N PRO A 420 -4.08 -48.33 30.10
CA PRO A 420 -5.06 -49.29 29.61
C PRO A 420 -6.13 -48.67 28.66
N PRO A 421 -6.99 -49.48 27.98
CA PRO A 421 -7.56 -49.11 26.68
C PRO A 421 -9.09 -48.88 26.62
N LEU A 422 -9.57 -48.53 25.42
CA LEU A 422 -10.98 -48.45 25.00
C LEU A 422 -11.65 -49.84 24.84
N LEU A 423 -12.93 -49.97 25.23
CA LEU A 423 -13.90 -50.89 24.63
C LEU A 423 -15.34 -50.45 24.93
N ALA A 424 -16.30 -50.89 24.10
CA ALA A 424 -17.63 -50.29 23.97
C ALA A 424 -18.78 -51.11 24.58
N ARG A 425 -19.90 -50.46 24.94
CA ARG A 425 -21.29 -50.79 24.50
C ARG A 425 -22.34 -49.89 25.17
N ALA A 426 -23.45 -49.65 24.45
CA ALA A 426 -24.67 -49.02 24.97
C ALA A 426 -25.65 -50.05 25.57
N PRO A 427 -26.71 -49.59 26.25
CA PRO A 427 -28.05 -50.07 25.95
C PRO A 427 -29.04 -48.92 25.68
N ALA A 428 -30.31 -49.26 25.37
CA ALA A 428 -31.28 -48.33 24.79
C ALA A 428 -32.70 -48.47 25.37
N VAL A 429 -33.47 -47.36 25.30
CA VAL A 429 -34.95 -47.24 25.20
C VAL A 429 -35.88 -47.54 26.41
N GLY A 430 -36.80 -46.60 26.64
CA GLY A 430 -38.07 -46.67 27.41
C GLY A 430 -38.51 -45.24 27.82
N ALA A 431 -39.56 -44.59 27.28
CA ALA A 431 -41.03 -44.82 27.36
C ALA A 431 -41.59 -44.68 28.80
N ALA A 432 -42.71 -44.00 29.11
CA ALA A 432 -43.65 -43.10 28.39
C ALA A 432 -44.56 -42.34 29.42
N ASP A 433 -45.53 -41.53 28.95
CA ASP A 433 -46.65 -40.87 29.69
C ASP A 433 -46.33 -39.75 30.73
N GLY A 434 -47.16 -38.71 30.96
CA GLY A 434 -48.35 -38.23 30.23
C GLY A 434 -49.23 -37.23 31.03
N ARG A 435 -50.01 -36.37 30.34
CA ARG A 435 -51.08 -35.43 30.83
C ARG A 435 -50.59 -34.15 31.57
N GLY A 436 -51.21 -32.97 31.45
CA GLY A 436 -52.32 -32.49 30.59
C GLY A 436 -52.79 -31.05 30.94
N GLN A 437 -53.76 -30.49 30.18
CA GLN A 437 -54.47 -29.19 30.39
C GLN A 437 -53.60 -27.91 30.23
N ALA A 438 -54.07 -26.66 30.04
CA ALA A 438 -55.23 -25.98 29.40
C ALA A 438 -54.97 -24.44 29.52
N ARG A 439 -55.57 -23.43 28.85
CA ARG A 439 -56.55 -23.24 27.75
C ARG A 439 -56.41 -21.75 27.29
N GLY A 440 -56.77 -21.36 26.05
CA GLY A 440 -56.85 -19.92 25.68
C GLY A 440 -56.98 -19.63 24.17
N ASP A 441 -58.14 -19.14 23.74
CA ASP A 441 -58.54 -18.94 22.34
C ASP A 441 -58.55 -17.45 21.87
N LEU A 442 -58.85 -17.27 20.56
CA LEU A 442 -59.29 -16.06 19.81
C LEU A 442 -58.17 -15.34 19.03
N ARG A 443 -58.18 -15.32 17.67
CA ARG A 443 -59.09 -14.66 16.70
C ARG A 443 -59.22 -13.14 16.94
N ALA A 444 -58.97 -12.17 16.05
CA ALA A 444 -58.85 -12.00 14.58
C ALA A 444 -59.84 -10.90 14.12
N ASP A 445 -59.33 -9.76 13.61
CA ASP A 445 -59.93 -8.90 12.57
C ASP A 445 -58.83 -7.89 12.14
N ARG A 446 -58.48 -7.54 10.88
CA ARG A 446 -59.19 -7.15 9.64
C ARG A 446 -59.79 -5.72 9.63
N ARG A 447 -59.19 -4.83 8.81
CA ARG A 447 -59.79 -3.92 7.78
C ARG A 447 -58.75 -2.88 7.33
N ALA A 448 -58.81 -2.20 6.18
CA ALA A 448 -59.33 -2.51 4.82
C ALA A 448 -59.09 -1.28 3.88
N ARG A 449 -59.27 -1.49 2.56
CA ARG A 449 -59.35 -0.49 1.44
C ARG A 449 -57.99 -0.06 0.84
N GLY A 450 -57.85 0.07 -0.49
CA GLY A 450 -58.83 -0.15 -1.57
C GLY A 450 -58.19 -0.23 -2.96
N ALA A 451 -58.93 -0.73 -3.95
CA ALA A 451 -58.39 -1.17 -5.25
C ALA A 451 -58.95 -0.41 -6.47
N ARG A 452 -58.19 -0.43 -7.58
CA ARG A 452 -58.58 -0.49 -9.01
C ARG A 452 -57.42 -1.25 -9.70
N GLY A 453 -57.56 -2.28 -10.54
CA GLY A 453 -58.59 -2.62 -11.52
C GLY A 453 -58.10 -2.21 -12.93
N ASP A 454 -58.15 -3.01 -14.00
CA ASP A 454 -58.61 -4.39 -14.20
C ASP A 454 -58.19 -4.88 -15.64
N ARG A 455 -58.39 -6.18 -15.97
CA ARG A 455 -58.25 -6.85 -17.30
C ARG A 455 -56.80 -7.13 -17.77
N ALA A 456 -56.33 -8.30 -18.25
CA ALA A 456 -56.83 -9.51 -18.94
C ALA A 456 -56.07 -9.65 -20.29
N GLY A 457 -55.63 -10.83 -20.78
CA GLY A 457 -55.61 -12.18 -20.21
C GLY A 457 -55.18 -13.24 -21.27
N GLY A 458 -54.83 -14.47 -20.84
CA GLY A 458 -54.62 -15.66 -21.70
C GLY A 458 -53.32 -15.67 -22.56
N GLN A 459 -52.78 -16.81 -23.02
CA GLN A 459 -53.04 -18.23 -22.75
C GLN A 459 -51.74 -19.07 -22.78
N ARG A 460 -51.85 -20.25 -22.15
CA ARG A 460 -50.94 -21.40 -22.01
C ARG A 460 -50.49 -22.05 -23.35
N GLY A 461 -49.37 -22.80 -23.30
CA GLY A 461 -49.05 -23.91 -24.23
C GLY A 461 -47.56 -24.03 -24.59
N ARG A 462 -46.73 -24.70 -23.77
CA ARG A 462 -46.32 -26.13 -23.80
C ARG A 462 -45.45 -26.61 -25.00
N ALA A 463 -44.21 -26.97 -24.64
CA ALA A 463 -43.43 -28.14 -25.05
C ALA A 463 -42.97 -28.35 -26.51
N GLY A 464 -41.66 -28.57 -26.68
CA GLY A 464 -41.04 -29.08 -27.90
C GLY A 464 -39.51 -29.09 -27.79
N ALA A 465 -38.91 -30.28 -27.76
CA ALA A 465 -37.46 -30.53 -27.82
C ALA A 465 -37.20 -31.59 -28.92
N PRO A 466 -35.97 -32.10 -29.12
CA PRO A 466 -34.75 -31.41 -29.54
C PRO A 466 -34.16 -32.05 -30.82
N GLN A 467 -33.16 -31.43 -31.45
CA GLN A 467 -32.11 -32.06 -32.30
C GLN A 467 -31.16 -30.96 -32.82
N GLU A 468 -29.91 -31.16 -33.27
CA GLU A 468 -28.79 -32.10 -33.05
C GLU A 468 -27.72 -31.69 -34.12
N ARG A 469 -26.44 -32.05 -33.91
CA ARG A 469 -25.33 -32.09 -34.90
C ARG A 469 -24.56 -30.80 -35.26
N VAL A 470 -23.30 -30.83 -34.81
CA VAL A 470 -22.12 -30.24 -35.46
C VAL A 470 -21.60 -31.28 -36.49
N PRO A 471 -20.94 -30.90 -37.61
CA PRO A 471 -19.48 -31.13 -37.64
C PRO A 471 -18.62 -30.11 -38.44
N ALA A 472 -17.49 -29.76 -37.83
CA ALA A 472 -16.12 -29.71 -38.38
C ALA A 472 -15.71 -28.92 -39.68
N ALA A 473 -14.71 -28.06 -39.45
CA ALA A 473 -13.46 -27.90 -40.20
C ALA A 473 -13.42 -27.25 -41.61
N GLY A 474 -12.58 -26.20 -41.73
CA GLY A 474 -12.06 -25.69 -43.00
C GLY A 474 -10.75 -24.90 -42.80
N ARG A 475 -9.63 -25.39 -43.34
CA ARG A 475 -8.35 -24.66 -43.34
C ARG A 475 -8.25 -23.78 -44.59
N GLY A 476 -7.83 -22.52 -44.43
CA GLY A 476 -7.51 -21.62 -45.55
C GLY A 476 -6.14 -20.95 -45.36
N ARG A 477 -5.18 -21.26 -46.24
CA ARG A 477 -3.91 -20.51 -46.36
C ARG A 477 -4.04 -19.48 -47.47
N VAL A 478 -3.44 -18.30 -47.31
CA VAL A 478 -3.15 -17.38 -48.43
C VAL A 478 -1.69 -16.92 -48.34
N ARG A 479 -0.88 -17.30 -49.35
CA ARG A 479 0.27 -16.51 -49.85
C ARG A 479 -0.33 -15.52 -50.87
N GLY A 480 0.12 -14.29 -51.07
CA GLY A 480 1.41 -13.66 -50.75
C GLY A 480 2.13 -13.27 -52.05
N PHE A 481 2.16 -11.96 -52.37
CA PHE A 481 2.94 -11.34 -53.46
C PHE A 481 2.91 -9.80 -53.26
N LEU A 482 3.78 -8.96 -53.83
CA LEU A 482 5.24 -8.76 -53.69
C LEU A 482 5.62 -7.56 -54.59
N ARG A 483 6.59 -6.72 -54.17
CA ARG A 483 7.28 -5.61 -54.92
C ARG A 483 6.47 -4.31 -55.13
N GLY A 484 7.08 -3.11 -55.11
CA GLY A 484 8.44 -2.73 -54.68
C GLY A 484 9.02 -1.45 -55.33
N ARG A 485 10.13 -0.96 -54.74
CA ARG A 485 11.08 0.15 -55.09
C ARG A 485 10.80 1.46 -54.29
N ARG A 486 11.73 2.14 -53.57
CA ARG A 486 13.12 2.63 -53.86
C ARG A 486 13.16 3.60 -55.06
N HIS A 487 13.86 4.75 -55.14
CA HIS A 487 14.88 5.49 -54.37
C HIS A 487 14.47 7.02 -54.44
N ASP A 488 15.13 8.08 -53.93
CA ASP A 488 16.43 8.28 -53.24
C ASP A 488 16.40 9.55 -52.31
N ALA A 489 17.56 10.14 -51.95
CA ALA A 489 17.74 11.31 -51.06
C ALA A 489 18.22 12.61 -51.77
N ALA A 490 18.09 13.77 -51.11
CA ALA A 490 18.93 14.99 -51.31
C ALA A 490 18.75 16.01 -50.14
N GLN A 491 19.56 17.07 -50.12
CA GLN A 491 19.91 17.87 -48.92
C GLN A 491 19.91 19.40 -49.22
N ARG A 492 19.90 20.22 -48.16
CA ARG A 492 20.41 21.62 -48.02
C ARG A 492 19.51 22.87 -48.23
N ASP A 493 19.57 23.71 -47.18
CA ASP A 493 19.87 25.15 -47.09
C ASP A 493 19.00 26.24 -47.79
N GLY A 494 18.62 27.28 -47.01
CA GLY A 494 18.32 28.62 -47.55
C GLY A 494 17.22 29.44 -46.86
N ASP A 495 17.59 30.28 -45.88
CA ASP A 495 16.86 31.50 -45.46
C ASP A 495 17.88 32.67 -45.57
N PRO A 496 17.53 33.87 -46.08
CA PRO A 496 17.08 34.94 -45.19
C PRO A 496 16.09 35.98 -45.78
N GLY A 497 15.28 36.62 -44.93
CA GLY A 497 14.95 38.07 -45.07
C GLY A 497 13.50 38.53 -44.81
N GLY A 498 13.30 39.41 -43.82
CA GLY A 498 12.08 40.22 -43.65
C GLY A 498 12.07 41.53 -44.49
N PRO A 499 11.26 42.58 -44.19
CA PRO A 499 10.67 42.90 -42.88
C PRO A 499 9.22 43.48 -42.81
N LEU A 500 8.65 43.42 -41.58
CA LEU A 500 7.78 44.40 -40.87
C LEU A 500 6.77 45.33 -41.60
N VAL A 501 5.48 45.19 -41.27
CA VAL A 501 4.54 46.33 -40.98
C VAL A 501 3.55 45.96 -39.85
N ARG A 502 3.26 46.90 -38.94
CA ARG A 502 2.18 46.91 -37.91
C ARG A 502 1.40 48.25 -38.03
N PRO A 503 0.32 48.53 -37.27
CA PRO A 503 -0.92 47.77 -37.04
C PRO A 503 -2.19 48.65 -37.22
N ARG A 504 -3.41 48.08 -37.28
CA ARG A 504 -4.67 48.84 -37.04
C ARG A 504 -5.75 48.05 -36.29
N ARG A 505 -6.41 48.76 -35.37
CA ARG A 505 -7.66 48.49 -34.62
C ARG A 505 -8.28 49.89 -34.33
N PRO A 506 -9.54 50.06 -33.87
CA PRO A 506 -10.61 49.09 -33.60
C PRO A 506 -11.99 49.47 -34.20
N ALA A 507 -13.01 48.62 -34.00
CA ALA A 507 -14.44 48.99 -33.99
C ALA A 507 -15.24 48.04 -33.05
N ARG A 508 -16.40 48.46 -32.54
CA ARG A 508 -17.17 47.77 -31.47
C ARG A 508 -18.58 47.31 -31.90
N GLY A 509 -18.99 46.13 -31.43
CA GLY A 509 -20.38 45.73 -31.12
C GLY A 509 -21.28 45.24 -32.27
N PRO A 510 -22.43 44.59 -31.98
CA PRO A 510 -23.05 44.33 -30.67
C PRO A 510 -23.07 42.83 -30.25
N ALA A 511 -23.79 42.52 -29.16
CA ALA A 511 -23.75 41.26 -28.42
C ALA A 511 -24.76 40.18 -28.87
N GLY A 512 -24.56 38.92 -28.43
CA GLY A 512 -25.66 37.94 -28.34
C GLY A 512 -25.36 36.46 -28.65
N ALA A 513 -24.49 35.79 -27.89
CA ALA A 513 -24.51 34.33 -27.74
C ALA A 513 -23.74 33.92 -26.46
N ALA A 514 -24.36 33.10 -25.60
CA ALA A 514 -23.67 32.53 -24.44
C ALA A 514 -22.82 31.32 -24.86
N PRO A 515 -21.56 31.19 -24.39
CA PRO A 515 -20.80 29.95 -24.55
C PRO A 515 -21.42 28.83 -23.68
N PRO A 516 -21.29 27.56 -24.07
CA PRO A 516 -21.78 26.44 -23.28
C PRO A 516 -21.02 26.32 -21.96
N ALA A 517 -21.70 25.82 -20.93
CA ALA A 517 -21.22 25.81 -19.56
C ALA A 517 -19.86 25.12 -19.39
N ASP A 518 -18.99 25.74 -18.59
CA ASP A 518 -17.73 25.14 -18.16
C ASP A 518 -17.99 23.83 -17.43
N HIS A 519 -17.52 22.71 -18.01
CA HIS A 519 -17.39 21.45 -17.29
C HIS A 519 -16.20 21.57 -16.32
N VAL A 520 -16.42 22.27 -15.21
CA VAL A 520 -15.58 22.18 -14.03
C VAL A 520 -15.66 20.74 -13.54
N ILE A 521 -14.63 19.94 -13.82
CA ILE A 521 -14.46 18.63 -13.18
C ILE A 521 -14.06 18.91 -11.73
N THR A 522 -15.07 19.12 -10.89
CA THR A 522 -14.89 19.13 -9.44
C THR A 522 -14.49 17.73 -9.02
N TRP A 523 -13.24 17.57 -8.60
CA TRP A 523 -12.82 16.43 -7.79
C TRP A 523 -13.53 16.51 -6.44
N GLU A 524 -14.77 16.02 -6.39
CA GLU A 524 -15.54 15.95 -5.15
C GLU A 524 -14.78 15.10 -4.13
N GLY A 525 -14.29 15.75 -3.08
CA GLY A 525 -13.49 15.15 -2.02
C GLY A 525 -14.30 14.15 -1.20
N ARG A 526 -14.44 12.92 -1.70
CA ARG A 526 -14.79 11.76 -0.88
C ARG A 526 -13.57 11.40 -0.03
N PRO A 527 -13.70 11.18 1.29
CA PRO A 527 -12.58 10.69 2.10
C PRO A 527 -12.23 9.27 1.65
N TRP A 528 -11.01 9.10 1.15
CA TRP A 528 -10.54 7.91 0.43
C TRP A 528 -10.02 6.76 1.32
N TRP A 529 -10.61 6.58 2.50
CA TRP A 529 -10.37 5.45 3.40
C TRP A 529 -11.67 5.01 4.06
#